data_AF-A0A6M2AQH3-F1
#
_entry.id   AF-A0A6M2AQH3-F1
#
_cell.length_a   1.000
_cell.length_b   1.000
_cell.length_c   1.000
_cell.angle_alpha   90.00
_cell.angle_beta   90.00
_cell.angle_gamma   90.00
#
_symmetry.space_group_name_H-M   'P 1'
#
loop_
_entity.id
_entity.type
_entity.pdbx_description
1 polymer ?
#
loop_
_entity_poly.entity_id
_entity_poly.type
_entity_poly.pdbx_seq_one_letter_code
_entity_poly.pdbx_strand_id
1 'polypeptide(L)' 'MNDLTTTKGFYNTYLNLLPQFETQKKCFDFLNAEIEMINGEKMFFSFMDFKKYI' A
#
# COMPACT_ATOMS: atom_id res chain seq x y z
N MET A 1 -2.41 15.35 6.57
CA MET A 1 -2.20 14.79 5.22
C MET A 1 -1.48 13.46 5.41
N ASN A 2 -2.10 12.32 5.06
CA ASN A 2 -1.42 11.03 5.18
C ASN A 2 -0.43 10.93 4.02
N ASP A 3 0.86 11.02 4.33
CA ASP A 3 1.91 10.85 3.32
C ASP A 3 1.97 9.39 2.93
N LEU A 4 1.45 9.07 1.73
CA LEU A 4 1.39 7.72 1.20
C LEU A 4 2.77 7.06 1.18
N THR A 5 3.83 7.86 1.02
CA THR A 5 5.23 7.40 0.95
C THR A 5 5.81 6.95 2.29
N THR A 6 5.05 7.07 3.38
CA THR A 6 5.42 6.55 4.72
C THR A 6 4.68 5.24 5.02
N THR A 7 5.31 4.33 5.76
CA THR A 7 4.72 3.02 6.12
C THR A 7 3.35 3.20 6.78
N LYS A 8 3.22 4.21 7.65
CA LYS A 8 1.97 4.54 8.34
C LYS A 8 0.92 5.09 7.38
N GLY A 9 1.31 5.98 6.45
CA GLY A 9 0.39 6.53 5.46
C GLY A 9 -0.08 5.49 4.45
N PHE A 10 0.81 4.60 4.01
CA PHE A 10 0.46 3.43 3.20
C PHE A 10 -0.55 2.55 3.92
N TYR A 11 -0.26 2.14 5.16
CA TYR A 11 -1.13 1.26 5.93
C TYR A 11 -2.52 1.87 6.19
N ASN A 12 -2.58 3.13 6.60
CA ASN A 12 -3.85 3.82 6.82
C ASN A 12 -4.67 3.92 5.53
N THR A 13 -4.00 4.22 4.40
CA THR A 13 -4.68 4.31 3.11
C THR A 13 -5.14 2.93 2.64
N TYR A 14 -4.34 1.89 2.87
CA TYR A 14 -4.71 0.50 2.64
C TYR A 14 -5.97 0.12 3.41
N LEU A 15 -6.06 0.41 4.70
CA LEU A 15 -7.27 0.13 5.49
C LEU A 15 -8.51 0.87 4.95
N ASN A 16 -8.34 2.13 4.53
CA ASN A 16 -9.43 2.93 3.99
C ASN A 16 -9.91 2.43 2.61
N LEU A 17 -9.01 1.92 1.78
CA LEU A 17 -9.32 1.44 0.44
C LEU A 17 -9.75 -0.02 0.42
N LEU A 18 -9.31 -0.83 1.39
CA LEU A 18 -9.56 -2.29 1.41
C LEU A 18 -11.03 -2.68 1.15
N PRO A 19 -12.06 -2.01 1.71
CA PRO A 19 -13.46 -2.33 1.44
C PRO A 19 -13.89 -2.18 -0.04
N GLN A 20 -13.13 -1.45 -0.84
CA GLN A 20 -13.40 -1.19 -2.26
C GLN A 20 -12.76 -2.23 -3.18
N PHE A 21 -11.91 -3.11 -2.64
CA PHE A 21 -11.20 -4.13 -3.40
C PHE A 21 -11.67 -5.53 -3.03
N GLU A 22 -11.70 -6.42 -4.03
CA GLU A 22 -12.08 -7.82 -3.85
C GLU A 22 -11.13 -8.59 -2.92
N THR A 23 -9.84 -8.22 -2.91
CA THR A 23 -8.84 -8.87 -2.06
C THR A 23 -7.84 -7.89 -1.49
N GLN A 24 -7.29 -8.27 -0.33
CA GLN A 24 -6.16 -7.59 0.30
C GLN A 24 -4.99 -7.41 -0.65
N LYS A 25 -4.64 -8.45 -1.42
CA LYS A 25 -3.53 -8.40 -2.37
C LYS A 25 -3.79 -7.37 -3.49
N LYS A 26 -5.01 -7.29 -4.03
CA LYS A 26 -5.35 -6.30 -5.07
C LYS A 26 -5.24 -4.86 -4.56
N CYS A 27 -5.72 -4.60 -3.34
CA CYS A 27 -5.58 -3.28 -2.70
C CYS A 27 -4.10 -2.92 -2.48
N PHE A 28 -3.30 -3.88 -2.00
CA PHE A 28 -1.86 -3.73 -1.85
C PHE A 28 -1.17 -3.45 -3.19
N ASP A 29 -1.43 -4.25 -4.23
CA ASP A 29 -0.79 -4.10 -5.53
C ASP A 29 -1.11 -2.73 -6.14
N PHE A 30 -2.35 -2.26 -6.00
CA PHE A 30 -2.78 -0.92 -6.41
C PHE A 30 -1.97 0.18 -5.70
N LEU A 31 -1.94 0.16 -4.36
CA LEU A 31 -1.23 1.19 -3.60
C LEU A 31 0.28 1.18 -3.83
N ASN A 32 0.87 0.00 -4.00
CA ASN A 32 2.30 -0.12 -4.24
C ASN A 32 2.67 0.40 -5.64
N ALA A 33 1.79 0.23 -6.63
CA ALA A 33 1.93 0.84 -7.95
C ALA A 33 1.76 2.37 -7.91
N GLU A 34 0.80 2.89 -7.14
CA GLU A 34 0.66 4.35 -6.96
C GLU A 34 1.93 4.98 -6.37
N ILE A 35 2.57 4.34 -5.38
CA ILE A 35 3.85 4.83 -4.86
C ILE A 35 4.97 4.75 -5.88
N GLU A 36 5.06 3.66 -6.64
CA GLU A 36 6.07 3.52 -7.71
C GLU A 36 5.93 4.64 -8.75
N MET A 37 4.70 5.08 -9.06
CA MET A 37 4.48 6.23 -9.95
C MET A 37 4.93 7.56 -9.33
N ILE A 38 4.79 7.74 -8.01
CA ILE A 38 5.12 9.00 -7.33
C ILE A 38 6.63 9.10 -7.05
N ASN A 39 7.24 8.02 -6.57
CA ASN A 39 8.62 8.00 -6.06
C ASN A 39 9.61 7.32 -7.00
N GLY A 40 9.14 6.60 -8.02
CA GLY A 40 9.97 5.77 -8.89
C GLY A 40 10.39 4.42 -8.26
N GLU A 41 9.96 4.14 -7.03
CA GLU A 41 10.23 2.88 -6.33
C GLU A 41 9.01 2.39 -5.55
N LYS A 42 8.89 1.07 -5.37
CA LYS A 42 7.85 0.45 -4.56
C LYS A 42 8.16 0.61 -3.08
N MET A 43 7.12 0.84 -2.27
CA MET A 43 7.29 0.91 -0.82
C MET A 43 7.59 -0.46 -0.20
N PHE A 44 6.90 -1.50 -0.66
CA PHE A 44 7.14 -2.86 -0.19
C PHE A 44 7.56 -3.75 -1.35
N PHE A 45 8.51 -4.64 -1.11
CA PHE A 45 8.97 -5.59 -2.13
C PHE A 45 7.86 -6.59 -2.52
N SER A 46 7.03 -7.00 -1.56
CA SER A 46 5.94 -7.95 -1.79
C SER A 46 4.81 -7.80 -0.78
N PHE A 47 3.66 -8.39 -1.10
CA PHE A 47 2.53 -8.46 -0.17
C PHE A 47 2.90 -9.22 1.11
N MET A 48 3.71 -10.29 1.03
CA MET A 48 4.19 -11.00 2.23
C MET A 48 5.06 -10.12 3.12
N ASP A 49 5.84 -9.22 2.54
CA ASP A 49 6.66 -8.29 3.30
C ASP A 49 5.81 -7.27 4.04
N PHE A 50 4.83 -6.68 3.34
CA PHE A 50 3.82 -5.81 3.93
C PHE A 50 3.07 -6.47 5.09
N LYS A 51 2.72 -7.76 4.96
CA LYS A 51 2.01 -8.51 6.00
C LYS A 51 2.77 -8.64 7.33
N LYS A 52 4.07 -8.36 7.38
CA LYS A 52 4.84 -8.35 8.64
C LYS A 52 4.62 -7.08 9.47
N TYR A 53 4.04 -6.04 8.87
CA TYR A 53 3.80 -4.74 9.48
C TYR A 53 2.36 -4.56 9.97
N ILE A 54 1.52 -5.59 9.85
CA ILE A 54 0.07 -5.57 10.16
C ILE A 54 -0.32 -6.66 11.15
#